data_AF-A0A354DEK8-F1
#
_entry.id   AF-A0A354DEK8-F1
#
_cell.length_a   1.000
_cell.length_b   1.000
_cell.length_c   1.000
_cell.angle_alpha   90.00
_cell.angle_beta   90.00
_cell.angle_gamma   90.00
#
_symmetry.space_group_name_H-M   'P 1'
#
loop_
_entity.id
_entity.type
_entity.pdbx_description
1 polymer ?
#
loop_
_entity_poly.entity_id
_entity_poly.type
_entity_poly.pdbx_seq_one_letter_code
_entity_poly.pdbx_strand_id
1 'polypeptide(L)'
;MKCNDIQNLLESFITGDISPTDKETVKTHMESCPECKEEYQQLKDLIEGLGSVKESLTLTSEERKEMRNMFSMGKKSGNWMRILQYGSWAAMIALAVFVGSIFMSPALAAKITPNFPLVKEILQLKQENADLKDKLEVYIQTDNGEDQEKIQEMSDQEKFEVQNTVLSFVKAQYNGDKNKMLELASDEFAKIMKNDPGFVPVYDQSVKLGVIMITNTVKMEGKYYSFVRLEDSRRDTQYQENFYLEKMNGKYKITMVENDV
;
A
#
# COMPACT_ATOMS: atom_id res chain seq x y z
N MET A 1 -25.86 -11.52 24.83
CA MET A 1 -24.95 -11.22 23.71
C MET A 1 -23.67 -12.00 23.90
N LYS A 2 -23.00 -12.39 22.81
CA LYS A 2 -21.68 -13.03 22.87
C LYS A 2 -20.61 -11.95 22.92
N CYS A 3 -19.43 -12.25 23.48
CA CYS A 3 -18.33 -11.29 23.60
C CYS A 3 -17.95 -10.67 22.25
N ASN A 4 -17.93 -11.45 21.16
CA ASN A 4 -17.68 -10.94 19.80
C ASN A 4 -18.67 -9.86 19.35
N ASP A 5 -19.94 -9.96 19.76
CA ASP A 5 -20.96 -8.97 19.38
C ASP A 5 -20.71 -7.63 20.10
N ILE A 6 -20.15 -7.70 21.31
CA ILE A 6 -19.84 -6.54 22.14
C ILE A 6 -18.56 -5.86 21.67
N GLN A 7 -17.53 -6.65 21.33
CA GLN A 7 -16.26 -6.15 20.78
C GLN A 7 -16.49 -5.25 19.55
N ASN A 8 -17.37 -5.66 18.64
CA ASN A 8 -17.72 -4.88 17.46
C ASN A 8 -18.46 -3.57 17.77
N LEU A 9 -19.01 -3.43 18.97
CA LEU A 9 -19.76 -2.26 19.41
C LEU A 9 -18.94 -1.32 20.32
N LEU A 10 -17.75 -1.73 20.77
CA LEU A 10 -16.92 -0.95 21.70
C LEU A 10 -16.46 0.39 21.10
N GLU A 11 -16.08 0.42 19.82
CA GLU A 11 -15.66 1.65 19.14
C GLU A 11 -16.81 2.68 19.05
N SER A 12 -17.98 2.25 18.59
CA SER A 12 -19.21 3.04 18.56
C SER A 12 -19.63 3.50 19.96
N PHE A 13 -19.45 2.65 20.97
CA PHE A 13 -19.76 2.98 22.36
C PHE A 13 -18.82 4.07 22.91
N ILE A 14 -17.52 4.02 22.62
CA ILE A 14 -16.53 5.03 23.07
C ILE A 14 -16.72 6.36 22.36
N THR A 15 -17.00 6.34 21.06
CA THR A 15 -17.22 7.55 20.24
C THR A 15 -18.59 8.20 20.47
N GLY A 16 -19.50 7.49 21.13
CA GLY A 16 -20.86 7.95 21.41
C GLY A 16 -21.82 7.78 20.23
N ASP A 17 -21.37 7.18 19.13
CA ASP A 17 -22.17 6.87 17.94
C ASP A 17 -22.78 5.47 18.04
N ILE A 18 -23.59 5.26 19.08
CA ILE A 18 -24.25 3.99 19.37
C ILE A 18 -25.73 4.22 19.70
N SER A 19 -26.58 3.27 19.29
CA SER A 19 -28.01 3.34 19.59
C SER A 19 -28.27 3.26 21.11
N PRO A 20 -29.35 3.87 21.64
CA PRO A 20 -29.67 3.79 23.06
C PRO A 20 -29.84 2.35 23.57
N THR A 21 -30.39 1.47 22.72
CA THR A 21 -30.61 0.05 23.03
C THR A 21 -29.30 -0.73 23.12
N ASP A 22 -28.37 -0.49 22.21
CA ASP A 22 -27.07 -1.16 22.22
C ASP A 22 -26.17 -0.62 23.33
N LYS A 23 -26.30 0.67 23.65
CA LYS A 23 -25.59 1.30 24.77
C LYS A 23 -25.91 0.64 26.11
N GLU A 24 -27.18 0.36 26.37
CA GLU A 24 -27.61 -0.32 27.60
C GLU A 24 -27.13 -1.77 27.61
N THR A 25 -27.21 -2.44 26.46
CA THR A 25 -26.76 -3.83 26.29
C THR A 25 -25.26 -4.00 26.53
N VAL A 26 -24.44 -3.10 25.97
CA VAL A 26 -22.98 -3.07 26.17
C VAL A 26 -22.65 -2.81 27.63
N LYS A 27 -23.35 -1.87 28.29
CA LYS A 27 -23.15 -1.58 29.71
C LYS A 27 -23.45 -2.78 30.60
N THR A 28 -24.60 -3.45 30.41
CA THR A 28 -24.98 -4.64 31.17
C THR A 28 -24.00 -5.80 30.93
N HIS A 29 -23.46 -5.94 29.72
CA HIS A 29 -22.46 -6.96 29.44
C HIS A 29 -21.12 -6.68 30.14
N MET A 30 -20.63 -5.44 30.13
CA MET A 30 -19.40 -5.06 30.83
C MET A 30 -19.51 -5.15 32.36
N GLU A 31 -20.72 -5.10 32.92
CA GLU A 31 -20.96 -5.35 34.35
C GLU A 31 -20.83 -6.84 34.72
N SER A 32 -21.02 -7.75 33.76
CA SER A 32 -21.01 -9.20 33.97
C SER A 32 -19.80 -9.93 33.34
N CYS A 33 -19.09 -9.31 32.40
CA CYS A 33 -17.93 -9.87 31.72
C CYS A 33 -16.66 -9.03 31.99
N PRO A 34 -15.71 -9.54 32.79
CA PRO A 34 -14.45 -8.86 33.08
C PRO A 34 -13.57 -8.64 31.84
N GLU A 35 -13.56 -9.59 30.90
CA GLU A 35 -12.73 -9.55 29.69
C GLU A 35 -13.14 -8.39 28.78
N CYS A 36 -14.43 -8.26 28.46
CA CYS A 36 -14.94 -7.15 27.65
C CYS A 36 -14.75 -5.78 28.34
N LYS A 37 -14.74 -5.75 29.68
CA LYS A 37 -14.47 -4.54 30.45
C LYS A 37 -13.00 -4.12 30.35
N GLU A 38 -12.09 -5.09 30.37
CA GLU A 38 -10.66 -4.85 30.20
C GLU A 38 -10.35 -4.33 28.78
N GLU A 39 -10.90 -4.97 27.75
CA GLU A 39 -10.75 -4.54 26.35
C GLU A 39 -11.29 -3.11 26.12
N TYR A 40 -12.45 -2.78 26.69
CA TYR A 40 -12.99 -1.43 26.67
C TYR A 40 -12.01 -0.42 27.29
N GLN A 41 -11.41 -0.75 28.44
CA GLN A 41 -10.48 0.13 29.12
C GLN A 41 -9.21 0.35 28.29
N GLN A 42 -8.65 -0.71 27.72
CA GLN A 42 -7.47 -0.62 26.85
C GLN A 42 -7.74 0.27 25.62
N LEU A 43 -8.88 0.08 24.95
CA LEU A 43 -9.25 0.87 23.78
C LEU A 43 -9.49 2.35 24.14
N LYS A 44 -10.12 2.61 25.29
CA LYS A 44 -10.34 3.94 25.81
C LYS A 44 -9.02 4.65 26.14
N ASP A 45 -8.09 3.96 26.80
CA ASP A 45 -6.78 4.51 27.17
C ASP A 45 -5.94 4.88 25.94
N LEU A 46 -6.01 4.07 24.87
CA LEU A 46 -5.37 4.38 23.59
C LEU A 46 -5.93 5.69 22.97
N ILE A 47 -7.25 5.84 22.97
CA ILE A 47 -7.91 7.03 22.42
C ILE A 47 -7.62 8.28 23.28
N GLU A 48 -7.63 8.15 24.61
CA GLU A 48 -7.27 9.24 25.52
C GLU A 48 -5.78 9.62 25.40
N GLY A 49 -4.90 8.64 25.17
CA GLY A 49 -3.48 8.87 24.90
C GLY A 49 -3.25 9.76 23.66
N LEU A 50 -4.07 9.60 22.61
CA LEU A 50 -4.06 10.45 21.43
C LEU A 50 -4.55 11.88 21.72
N GLY A 51 -5.33 12.08 22.78
CA GLY A 51 -5.79 13.40 23.23
C GLY A 51 -4.64 14.35 23.61
N SER A 52 -3.53 13.82 24.13
CA SER A 52 -2.33 14.61 24.45
C SER A 52 -1.65 15.21 23.20
N VAL A 53 -1.83 14.58 22.04
CA VAL A 53 -1.34 15.09 20.75
C VAL A 53 -2.17 16.29 20.29
N LYS A 54 -3.45 16.37 20.66
CA LYS A 54 -4.35 17.48 20.30
C LYS A 54 -3.90 18.82 20.88
N GLU A 55 -3.28 18.83 22.06
CA GLU A 55 -2.75 20.05 22.68
C GLU A 55 -1.56 20.64 21.91
N SER A 56 -0.75 19.78 21.27
CA SER A 56 0.35 20.19 20.38
C SER A 56 -0.11 20.83 19.07
N LEU A 57 -1.41 20.71 18.74
CA LEU A 57 -2.03 21.28 17.54
C LEU A 57 -2.83 22.56 17.85
N THR A 58 -2.69 23.13 19.05
CA THR A 58 -3.40 24.37 19.40
C THR A 58 -2.83 25.55 18.63
N LEU A 59 -3.54 25.93 17.56
CA LEU A 59 -3.24 27.11 16.76
C LEU A 59 -3.10 28.34 17.66
N THR A 60 -1.99 29.05 17.48
CA THR A 60 -1.65 30.27 18.19
C THR A 60 -2.69 31.35 17.95
N SER A 61 -2.78 32.32 18.86
CA SER A 61 -3.72 33.44 18.75
C SER A 61 -3.48 34.28 17.49
N GLU A 62 -2.25 34.27 16.96
CA GLU A 62 -1.85 34.92 15.71
C GLU A 62 -2.40 34.19 14.49
N GLU A 63 -2.27 32.87 14.41
CA GLU A 63 -2.85 32.03 13.34
C GLU A 63 -4.39 32.13 13.34
N ARG A 64 -5.03 32.23 14.51
CA ARG A 64 -6.48 32.47 14.62
C ARG A 64 -6.90 33.86 14.13
N LYS A 65 -6.03 34.87 14.28
CA LYS A 65 -6.29 36.24 13.83
C LYS A 65 -6.13 36.36 12.31
N GLU A 66 -5.15 35.65 11.74
CA GLU A 66 -4.95 35.54 10.30
C GLU A 66 -6.14 34.83 9.62
N MET A 67 -6.61 33.73 10.23
CA MET A 67 -7.80 33.02 9.78
C MET A 67 -9.06 33.90 9.85
N ARG A 68 -9.23 34.71 10.90
CA ARG A 68 -10.36 35.64 11.03
C ARG A 68 -10.33 36.78 9.99
N ASN A 69 -9.14 37.23 9.61
CA ASN A 69 -8.94 38.22 8.55
C ASN A 69 -9.19 37.61 7.15
N MET A 70 -8.90 36.33 6.94
CA MET A 70 -9.27 35.61 5.73
C MET A 70 -10.79 35.47 5.55
N PHE A 71 -11.56 35.33 6.64
CA PHE A 71 -13.03 35.21 6.57
C PHE A 71 -13.78 36.54 6.46
N SER A 72 -13.16 37.69 6.75
CA SER A 72 -13.84 39.01 6.71
C SER A 72 -13.75 39.74 5.36
N MET A 73 -13.02 39.20 4.37
CA MET A 73 -12.92 39.76 3.01
C MET A 73 -14.01 39.30 2.02
N GLY A 74 -15.08 38.66 2.50
CA GLY A 74 -16.15 38.06 1.69
C GLY A 74 -17.36 38.94 1.35
N LYS A 75 -17.19 40.26 1.12
CA LYS A 75 -18.25 41.11 0.54
C LYS A 75 -17.69 42.02 -0.56
N LYS A 76 -17.53 41.49 -1.78
CA LYS A 76 -17.71 42.22 -3.05
C LYS A 76 -17.59 41.31 -4.30
N SER A 77 -18.71 41.23 -5.01
CA SER A 77 -18.95 40.98 -6.46
C SER A 77 -18.15 39.92 -7.24
N GLY A 78 -18.83 38.81 -7.56
CA GLY A 78 -19.20 38.45 -8.94
C GLY A 78 -18.10 38.30 -9.98
N ASN A 79 -17.38 37.17 -9.95
CA ASN A 79 -17.00 36.26 -11.07
C ASN A 79 -15.90 35.25 -10.66
N TRP A 80 -15.44 35.30 -9.41
CA TRP A 80 -14.36 34.47 -8.85
C TRP A 80 -14.71 32.97 -8.74
N MET A 81 -15.98 32.58 -8.81
CA MET A 81 -16.44 31.21 -8.51
C MET A 81 -15.93 30.12 -9.49
N ARG A 82 -15.37 30.51 -10.64
CA ARG A 82 -14.67 29.57 -11.56
C ARG A 82 -13.19 29.33 -11.22
N ILE A 83 -12.56 30.19 -10.42
CA ILE A 83 -11.13 30.05 -10.05
C ILE A 83 -10.97 29.30 -8.70
N LEU A 84 -11.96 29.39 -7.81
CA LEU A 84 -11.97 28.63 -6.54
C LEU A 84 -12.15 27.11 -6.71
N GLN A 85 -12.71 26.64 -7.83
CA GLN A 85 -12.82 25.20 -8.10
C GLN A 85 -11.46 24.54 -8.40
N TYR A 86 -10.50 25.30 -8.95
CA TYR A 86 -9.16 24.78 -9.28
C TYR A 86 -8.15 24.94 -8.13
N GLY A 87 -8.27 25.99 -7.31
CA GLY A 87 -7.37 26.21 -6.17
C GLY A 87 -7.54 25.20 -5.03
N SER A 88 -8.78 24.74 -4.78
CA SER A 88 -9.05 23.76 -3.72
C SER A 88 -8.59 22.34 -4.08
N TRP A 89 -8.59 21.97 -5.37
CA TRP A 89 -8.06 20.68 -5.82
C TRP A 89 -6.53 20.64 -5.77
N ALA A 90 -5.85 21.74 -6.12
CA ALA A 90 -4.38 21.78 -6.06
C ALA A 90 -3.85 21.62 -4.62
N ALA A 91 -4.51 22.22 -3.63
CA ALA A 91 -4.15 22.06 -2.22
C ALA A 91 -4.44 20.63 -1.71
N MET A 92 -5.57 20.03 -2.11
CA MET A 92 -5.89 18.64 -1.75
C MET A 92 -4.97 17.62 -2.43
N ILE A 93 -4.59 17.85 -3.69
CA ILE A 93 -3.59 17.04 -4.41
C ILE A 93 -2.22 17.21 -3.77
N ALA A 94 -1.82 18.43 -3.40
CA ALA A 94 -0.55 18.64 -2.70
C ALA A 94 -0.52 17.94 -1.33
N LEU A 95 -1.62 17.98 -0.58
CA LEU A 95 -1.74 17.31 0.72
C LEU A 95 -1.81 15.78 0.58
N ALA A 96 -2.50 15.26 -0.43
CA ALA A 96 -2.55 13.83 -0.74
C ALA A 96 -1.20 13.31 -1.28
N VAL A 97 -0.47 14.10 -2.06
CA VAL A 97 0.90 13.80 -2.48
C VAL A 97 1.85 13.87 -1.29
N PHE A 98 1.65 14.79 -0.35
CA PHE A 98 2.47 14.91 0.86
C PHE A 98 2.25 13.73 1.80
N VAL A 99 1.00 13.39 2.11
CA VAL A 99 0.64 12.22 2.93
C VAL A 99 1.02 10.92 2.22
N GLY A 100 0.77 10.80 0.91
CA GLY A 100 1.17 9.64 0.11
C GLY A 100 2.69 9.45 0.01
N SER A 101 3.47 10.54 -0.01
CA SER A 101 4.94 10.47 -0.05
C SER A 101 5.54 9.87 1.23
N ILE A 102 4.85 10.03 2.37
CA ILE A 102 5.24 9.45 3.67
C ILE A 102 5.00 7.93 3.66
N PHE A 103 3.96 7.44 2.98
CA PHE A 103 3.71 6.01 2.81
C PHE A 103 4.58 5.36 1.72
N MET A 104 4.96 6.11 0.67
CA MET A 104 5.70 5.56 -0.47
C MET A 104 7.21 5.49 -0.28
N SER A 105 7.81 6.26 0.63
CA SER A 105 9.22 6.02 0.98
C SER A 105 9.53 6.29 2.46
N PRO A 106 9.80 5.23 3.24
CA PRO A 106 10.25 5.37 4.62
C PRO A 106 11.55 6.20 4.75
N ALA A 107 12.36 6.26 3.69
CA ALA A 107 13.60 7.04 3.64
C ALA A 107 13.37 8.57 3.65
N LEU A 108 12.25 9.07 3.11
CA LEU A 108 11.91 10.50 3.19
C LEU A 108 11.31 10.86 4.55
N ALA A 109 10.50 9.98 5.14
CA ALA A 109 9.93 10.19 6.47
C ALA A 109 11.01 10.34 7.57
N ALA A 110 12.08 9.53 7.49
CA ALA A 110 13.21 9.58 8.41
C ALA A 110 14.00 10.91 8.38
N LYS A 111 13.99 11.63 7.25
CA LYS A 111 14.71 12.92 7.10
C LYS A 111 13.93 14.13 7.62
N ILE A 112 12.59 14.05 7.65
CA ILE A 112 11.73 15.22 7.93
C ILE A 112 11.30 15.27 9.41
N THR A 113 11.03 14.12 10.05
CA THR A 113 10.59 14.07 11.46
C THR A 113 11.22 12.90 12.25
N PRO A 114 12.53 12.96 12.55
CA PRO A 114 13.24 11.85 13.21
C PRO A 114 12.78 11.56 14.65
N ASN A 115 12.05 12.48 15.28
CA ASN A 115 11.60 12.35 16.67
C ASN A 115 10.15 11.85 16.81
N PHE A 116 9.46 11.56 15.70
CA PHE A 116 8.09 11.04 15.78
C PHE A 116 8.11 9.57 16.25
N PRO A 117 7.32 9.19 17.27
CA PRO A 117 7.36 7.85 17.87
C PRO A 117 7.07 6.75 16.84
N LEU A 118 6.14 7.00 15.91
CA LEU A 118 5.83 6.09 14.81
C LEU A 118 7.02 5.86 13.86
N VAL A 119 7.85 6.89 13.62
CA VAL A 119 9.03 6.78 12.74
C VAL A 119 10.13 5.98 13.45
N LYS A 120 10.29 6.16 14.76
CA LYS A 120 11.21 5.33 15.56
C LYS A 120 10.78 3.88 15.56
N GLU A 121 9.49 3.61 15.70
CA GLU A 121 8.93 2.27 15.66
C GLU A 121 9.07 1.65 14.27
N ILE A 122 8.82 2.40 13.18
CA ILE A 122 9.07 1.94 11.80
C ILE A 122 10.56 1.67 11.54
N LEU A 123 11.47 2.50 12.07
CA LEU A 123 12.91 2.29 11.94
C LEU A 123 13.40 1.11 12.77
N GLN A 124 12.88 0.94 13.99
CA GLN A 124 13.12 -0.22 14.85
C GLN A 124 12.58 -1.49 14.20
N LEU A 125 11.34 -1.48 13.69
CA LEU A 125 10.75 -2.59 12.94
C LEU A 125 11.53 -2.92 11.68
N LYS A 126 12.10 -1.93 10.98
CA LYS A 126 12.99 -2.18 9.83
C LYS A 126 14.31 -2.80 10.24
N GLN A 127 14.86 -2.38 11.38
CA GLN A 127 16.11 -2.88 11.90
C GLN A 127 15.94 -4.28 12.49
N GLU A 128 14.83 -4.54 13.19
CA GLU A 128 14.41 -5.88 13.61
C GLU A 128 14.12 -6.78 12.41
N ASN A 129 13.51 -6.27 11.33
CA ASN A 129 13.35 -7.02 10.08
C ASN A 129 14.68 -7.28 9.34
N ALA A 130 15.67 -6.40 9.48
CA ALA A 130 17.01 -6.62 8.94
C ALA A 130 17.75 -7.70 9.75
N ASP A 131 17.71 -7.62 11.08
CA ASP A 131 18.27 -8.62 12.00
C ASP A 131 17.52 -9.97 11.91
N LEU A 132 16.21 -9.95 11.64
CA LEU A 132 15.42 -11.15 11.37
C LEU A 132 15.71 -11.72 9.98
N LYS A 133 15.97 -10.89 8.95
CA LYS A 133 16.43 -11.34 7.63
C LYS A 133 17.76 -12.09 7.71
N ASP A 134 18.71 -11.60 8.52
CA ASP A 134 19.97 -12.30 8.80
C ASP A 134 19.76 -13.63 9.53
N LYS A 135 18.62 -13.82 10.21
CA LYS A 135 18.21 -15.09 10.85
C LYS A 135 17.29 -15.97 9.99
N LEU A 136 16.69 -15.42 8.93
CA LEU A 136 15.72 -16.06 8.03
C LEU A 136 16.34 -16.50 6.69
N GLU A 137 17.67 -16.44 6.54
CA GLU A 137 18.40 -16.97 5.38
C GLU A 137 18.25 -18.50 5.17
N VAL A 138 17.37 -19.21 5.89
CA VAL A 138 17.21 -20.66 5.74
C VAL A 138 15.75 -21.09 5.79
N TYR A 139 15.42 -21.97 4.84
CA TYR A 139 14.20 -22.78 4.63
C TYR A 139 13.12 -22.22 3.70
N ILE A 140 13.43 -22.15 2.40
CA ILE A 140 12.46 -22.62 1.40
C ILE A 140 12.72 -24.13 1.26
N GLN A 141 11.88 -24.97 1.87
CA GLN A 141 11.85 -26.39 1.55
C GLN A 141 11.11 -26.52 0.21
N THR A 142 11.86 -26.70 -0.88
CA THR A 142 11.32 -27.36 -2.07
C THR A 142 11.20 -28.83 -1.73
N ASP A 143 10.01 -29.40 -1.92
CA ASP A 143 9.62 -30.77 -1.54
C ASP A 143 10.39 -31.89 -2.27
N ASN A 144 11.49 -31.60 -2.96
CA ASN A 144 12.37 -32.59 -3.56
C ASN A 144 13.81 -32.10 -3.44
N GLY A 145 14.57 -32.74 -2.55
CA GLY A 145 15.89 -32.31 -2.10
C GLY A 145 17.03 -32.45 -3.10
N GLU A 146 16.96 -31.79 -4.26
CA GLU A 146 18.12 -31.60 -5.14
C GLU A 146 18.22 -30.14 -5.61
N ASP A 147 19.42 -29.60 -5.44
CA ASP A 147 19.96 -28.28 -5.81
C ASP A 147 19.36 -27.04 -5.15
N GLN A 148 20.00 -26.61 -4.05
CA GLN A 148 19.85 -25.28 -3.48
C GLN A 148 20.53 -24.25 -4.41
N GLU A 149 19.79 -23.72 -5.37
CA GLU A 149 20.26 -22.57 -6.14
C GLU A 149 20.41 -21.35 -5.20
N LYS A 150 21.63 -20.80 -5.14
CA LYS A 150 21.96 -19.70 -4.23
C LYS A 150 21.28 -18.41 -4.65
N ILE A 151 20.32 -17.94 -3.85
CA ILE A 151 19.71 -16.62 -4.02
C ILE A 151 20.82 -15.56 -3.93
N GLN A 152 20.95 -14.75 -4.97
CA GLN A 152 21.92 -13.67 -5.03
C GLN A 152 21.31 -12.39 -4.47
N GLU A 153 22.08 -11.66 -3.68
CA GLU A 153 21.68 -10.34 -3.21
C GLU A 153 21.52 -9.38 -4.40
N MET A 154 20.43 -8.61 -4.38
CA MET A 154 20.14 -7.58 -5.38
C MET A 154 20.27 -6.21 -4.74
N SER A 155 20.92 -5.29 -5.45
CA SER A 155 20.91 -3.88 -5.06
C SER A 155 19.49 -3.28 -5.16
N ASP A 156 19.23 -2.23 -4.38
CA ASP A 156 17.93 -1.54 -4.41
C ASP A 156 17.58 -0.99 -5.80
N GLN A 157 18.61 -0.53 -6.54
CA GLN A 157 18.44 -0.08 -7.91
C GLN A 157 18.04 -1.22 -8.85
N GLU A 158 18.69 -2.39 -8.76
CA GLU A 158 18.31 -3.57 -9.55
C GLU A 158 16.87 -4.00 -9.24
N LYS A 159 16.49 -4.04 -7.95
CA LYS A 159 15.12 -4.39 -7.54
C LYS A 159 14.11 -3.42 -8.14
N PHE A 160 14.37 -2.12 -8.02
CA PHE A 160 13.49 -1.09 -8.57
C PHE A 160 13.32 -1.22 -10.08
N GLU A 161 14.41 -1.42 -10.83
CA GLU A 161 14.36 -1.55 -12.29
C GLU A 161 13.61 -2.81 -12.75
N VAL A 162 13.81 -3.94 -12.06
CA VAL A 162 13.06 -5.19 -12.32
C VAL A 162 11.57 -4.98 -12.05
N GLN A 163 11.22 -4.47 -10.86
CA GLN A 163 9.84 -4.23 -10.47
C GLN A 163 9.13 -3.25 -11.42
N ASN A 164 9.81 -2.17 -11.82
CA ASN A 164 9.24 -1.20 -12.75
C ASN A 164 9.02 -1.79 -14.15
N THR A 165 9.89 -2.70 -14.59
CA THR A 165 9.74 -3.43 -15.86
C THR A 165 8.48 -4.30 -15.83
N VAL A 166 8.30 -5.06 -14.75
CA VAL A 166 7.14 -5.92 -14.52
C VAL A 166 5.85 -5.11 -14.44
N LEU A 167 5.82 -4.04 -13.63
CA LEU A 167 4.65 -3.15 -13.53
C LEU A 167 4.30 -2.51 -14.87
N SER A 168 5.29 -2.12 -15.66
CA SER A 168 5.07 -1.54 -16.99
C SER A 168 4.45 -2.55 -17.95
N PHE A 169 4.85 -3.81 -17.86
CA PHE A 169 4.29 -4.88 -18.67
C PHE A 169 2.84 -5.18 -18.29
N VAL A 170 2.54 -5.35 -16.99
CA VAL A 170 1.17 -5.54 -16.50
C VAL A 170 0.29 -4.36 -16.90
N LYS A 171 0.75 -3.12 -16.76
CA LYS A 171 -0.02 -1.95 -17.24
C LYS A 171 -0.29 -2.01 -18.73
N ALA A 172 0.70 -2.38 -19.53
CA ALA A 172 0.52 -2.53 -20.98
C ALA A 172 -0.50 -3.63 -21.32
N GLN A 173 -0.44 -4.75 -20.60
CA GLN A 173 -1.38 -5.87 -20.71
C GLN A 173 -2.83 -5.44 -20.48
N TYR A 174 -3.09 -4.68 -19.41
CA TYR A 174 -4.43 -4.20 -19.06
C TYR A 174 -4.91 -3.00 -19.89
N ASN A 175 -3.99 -2.26 -20.50
CA ASN A 175 -4.35 -1.15 -21.40
C ASN A 175 -4.57 -1.61 -22.85
N GLY A 176 -4.35 -2.89 -23.15
CA GLY A 176 -4.39 -3.40 -24.52
C GLY A 176 -3.18 -2.99 -25.37
N ASP A 177 -2.10 -2.50 -24.75
CA ASP A 177 -0.91 -1.99 -25.45
C ASP A 177 0.07 -3.12 -25.78
N LYS A 178 -0.29 -3.91 -26.81
CA LYS A 178 0.54 -5.02 -27.30
C LYS A 178 1.94 -4.56 -27.73
N ASN A 179 2.08 -3.39 -28.31
CA ASN A 179 3.38 -2.89 -28.77
C ASN A 179 4.32 -2.66 -27.58
N LYS A 180 3.80 -2.08 -26.50
CA LYS A 180 4.59 -1.88 -25.29
C LYS A 180 4.99 -3.18 -24.62
N MET A 181 4.09 -4.17 -24.59
CA MET A 181 4.44 -5.50 -24.07
C MET A 181 5.58 -6.14 -24.87
N LEU A 182 5.51 -6.07 -26.21
CA LEU A 182 6.57 -6.58 -27.09
C LEU A 182 7.90 -5.82 -26.92
N GLU A 183 7.86 -4.51 -26.62
CA GLU A 183 9.05 -3.71 -26.30
C GLU A 183 9.69 -4.14 -24.96
N LEU A 184 8.91 -4.60 -24.00
CA LEU A 184 9.38 -5.03 -22.67
C LEU A 184 9.81 -6.50 -22.65
N ALA A 185 9.37 -7.29 -23.62
CA ALA A 185 9.76 -8.69 -23.81
C ALA A 185 11.17 -8.85 -24.42
N SER A 186 11.79 -10.00 -24.20
CA SER A 186 12.95 -10.47 -24.97
C SER A 186 12.53 -10.76 -26.41
N ASP A 187 13.48 -10.79 -27.35
CA ASP A 187 13.17 -11.04 -28.76
C ASP A 187 12.54 -12.42 -28.99
N GLU A 188 12.96 -13.42 -28.22
CA GLU A 188 12.39 -14.77 -28.26
C GLU A 188 10.98 -14.80 -27.70
N PHE A 189 10.75 -14.17 -26.54
CA PHE A 189 9.44 -14.11 -25.92
C PHE A 189 8.44 -13.31 -26.76
N ALA A 190 8.90 -12.21 -27.36
CA ALA A 190 8.11 -11.41 -28.29
C ALA A 190 7.68 -12.21 -29.53
N LYS A 191 8.49 -13.17 -30.01
CA LYS A 191 8.08 -14.08 -31.09
C LYS A 191 6.98 -15.03 -30.63
N ILE A 192 7.09 -15.59 -29.42
CA ILE A 192 6.07 -16.46 -28.82
C ILE A 192 4.74 -15.68 -28.73
N MET A 193 4.74 -14.49 -28.13
CA MET A 193 3.54 -13.65 -28.01
C MET A 193 2.91 -13.22 -29.35
N LYS A 194 3.71 -13.15 -30.41
CA LYS A 194 3.22 -12.85 -31.77
C LYS A 194 2.56 -14.07 -32.40
N ASN A 195 3.16 -15.25 -32.21
CA ASN A 195 2.69 -16.51 -32.79
C ASN A 195 1.48 -17.09 -32.04
N ASP A 196 1.44 -16.89 -30.72
CA ASP A 196 0.34 -17.27 -29.85
C ASP A 196 -0.13 -16.06 -29.02
N PRO A 197 -1.10 -15.27 -29.55
CA PRO A 197 -1.67 -14.14 -28.82
C PRO A 197 -2.43 -14.53 -27.55
N GLY A 198 -2.75 -15.81 -27.35
CA GLY A 198 -3.40 -16.32 -26.14
C GLY A 198 -2.40 -16.65 -25.02
N PHE A 199 -1.11 -16.74 -25.35
CA PHE A 199 -0.06 -17.11 -24.39
C PHE A 199 0.03 -16.14 -23.22
N VAL A 200 0.00 -14.83 -23.51
CA VAL A 200 -0.21 -13.78 -22.50
C VAL A 200 -1.48 -13.03 -22.87
N PRO A 201 -2.51 -13.04 -22.01
CA PRO A 201 -3.77 -12.40 -22.33
C PRO A 201 -3.60 -10.88 -22.38
N VAL A 202 -4.07 -10.25 -23.45
CA VAL A 202 -4.13 -8.80 -23.62
C VAL A 202 -5.56 -8.36 -23.38
N TYR A 203 -5.77 -7.47 -22.42
CA TYR A 203 -7.11 -7.03 -22.03
C TYR A 203 -7.50 -5.74 -22.74
N ASP A 204 -8.80 -5.56 -22.94
CA ASP A 204 -9.34 -4.27 -23.32
C ASP A 204 -9.49 -3.37 -22.08
N GLN A 205 -9.73 -2.08 -22.32
CA GLN A 205 -9.88 -1.07 -21.26
C GLN A 205 -11.14 -1.24 -20.40
N SER A 206 -12.00 -2.23 -20.70
CA SER A 206 -13.16 -2.54 -19.85
C SER A 206 -12.76 -3.31 -18.59
N VAL A 207 -11.61 -3.99 -18.60
CA VAL A 207 -11.08 -4.70 -17.43
C VAL A 207 -10.39 -3.71 -16.49
N LYS A 208 -10.93 -3.55 -15.28
CA LYS A 208 -10.36 -2.67 -14.26
C LYS A 208 -9.39 -3.45 -13.40
N LEU A 209 -8.12 -3.09 -13.46
CA LEU A 209 -7.09 -3.56 -12.55
C LEU A 209 -7.24 -2.84 -11.20
N GLY A 210 -7.53 -3.60 -10.15
CA GLY A 210 -7.77 -3.09 -8.79
C GLY A 210 -6.48 -3.00 -7.98
N VAL A 211 -5.80 -4.13 -7.79
CA VAL A 211 -4.60 -4.25 -6.95
C VAL A 211 -3.47 -4.92 -7.72
N ILE A 212 -2.27 -4.36 -7.60
CA ILE A 212 -1.02 -5.00 -8.00
C ILE A 212 -0.11 -5.05 -6.78
N MET A 213 0.32 -6.26 -6.40
CA MET A 213 1.28 -6.45 -5.32
C MET A 213 2.43 -7.33 -5.81
N ILE A 214 3.64 -6.75 -5.86
CA ILE A 214 4.84 -7.55 -6.08
C ILE A 214 5.23 -8.16 -4.73
N THR A 215 5.07 -9.47 -4.58
CA THR A 215 5.27 -10.16 -3.31
C THR A 215 6.75 -10.46 -3.06
N ASN A 216 7.50 -10.80 -4.10
CA ASN A 216 8.93 -11.05 -4.00
C ASN A 216 9.63 -10.79 -5.34
N THR A 217 10.91 -10.45 -5.26
CA THR A 217 11.82 -10.36 -6.41
C THR A 217 13.14 -11.02 -6.04
N VAL A 218 13.50 -12.09 -6.74
CA VAL A 218 14.71 -12.86 -6.46
C VAL A 218 15.62 -12.88 -7.69
N LYS A 219 16.93 -13.02 -7.43
CA LYS A 219 17.96 -13.18 -8.46
C LYS A 219 18.66 -14.50 -8.26
N MET A 220 18.69 -15.34 -9.29
CA MET A 220 19.31 -16.67 -9.27
C MET A 220 20.05 -16.85 -10.59
N GLU A 221 21.35 -17.13 -10.52
CA GLU A 221 22.22 -17.34 -11.69
C GLU A 221 22.16 -16.24 -12.77
N GLY A 222 21.97 -14.97 -12.36
CA GLY A 222 21.86 -13.84 -13.29
C GLY A 222 20.49 -13.69 -13.96
N LYS A 223 19.55 -14.58 -13.65
CA LYS A 223 18.12 -14.45 -13.97
C LYS A 223 17.37 -13.82 -12.81
N TYR A 224 16.27 -13.17 -13.13
CA TYR A 224 15.44 -12.45 -12.18
C TYR A 224 14.03 -12.99 -12.22
N TYR A 225 13.42 -13.17 -11.06
CA TYR A 225 12.08 -13.72 -10.92
C TYR A 225 11.27 -12.77 -10.07
N SER A 226 10.07 -12.43 -10.51
CA SER A 226 9.17 -11.51 -9.80
C SER A 226 7.78 -12.10 -9.72
N PHE A 227 7.26 -12.19 -8.51
CA PHE A 227 5.95 -12.76 -8.22
C PHE A 227 4.95 -11.63 -8.01
N VAL A 228 3.87 -11.61 -8.79
CA VAL A 228 2.90 -10.52 -8.79
C VAL A 228 1.52 -11.05 -8.50
N ARG A 229 0.91 -10.58 -7.41
CA ARG A 229 -0.52 -10.78 -7.16
C ARG A 229 -1.32 -9.67 -7.81
N LEU A 230 -2.34 -10.08 -8.55
CA LEU A 230 -3.23 -9.21 -9.31
C LEU A 230 -4.67 -9.44 -8.86
N GLU A 231 -5.43 -8.35 -8.88
CA GLU A 231 -6.88 -8.35 -8.70
C GLU A 231 -7.50 -7.51 -9.81
N ASP A 232 -8.44 -8.07 -10.55
CA ASP A 232 -9.15 -7.35 -11.60
C ASP A 232 -10.64 -7.65 -11.62
N SER A 233 -11.40 -6.80 -12.33
CA SER A 233 -12.86 -6.87 -12.35
C SER A 233 -13.48 -8.11 -13.01
N ARG A 234 -12.69 -9.05 -13.56
CA ARG A 234 -13.20 -10.29 -14.17
C ARG A 234 -13.23 -11.45 -13.20
N ARG A 235 -12.47 -11.37 -12.11
CA ARG A 235 -12.34 -12.45 -11.12
C ARG A 235 -12.70 -11.91 -9.75
N ASP A 236 -13.46 -12.70 -9.00
CA ASP A 236 -13.81 -12.38 -7.61
C ASP A 236 -12.64 -12.69 -6.63
N THR A 237 -11.54 -13.24 -7.14
CA THR A 237 -10.37 -13.64 -6.35
C THR A 237 -9.09 -13.09 -6.96
N GLN A 238 -8.13 -12.82 -6.07
CA GLN A 238 -6.76 -12.51 -6.46
C GLN A 238 -6.11 -13.73 -7.13
N TYR A 239 -5.21 -13.47 -8.06
CA TYR A 239 -4.43 -14.50 -8.75
C TYR A 239 -2.97 -14.06 -8.88
N GLN A 240 -2.08 -14.98 -9.23
CA GLN A 240 -0.64 -14.70 -9.31
C GLN A 240 -0.11 -14.88 -10.72
N GLU A 241 0.72 -13.94 -11.15
CA GLU A 241 1.54 -14.03 -12.35
C GLU A 241 3.02 -14.02 -11.95
N ASN A 242 3.77 -15.00 -12.44
CA ASN A 242 5.20 -15.16 -12.22
C ASN A 242 5.96 -14.65 -13.44
N PHE A 243 6.82 -13.65 -13.24
CA PHE A 243 7.60 -13.03 -14.29
C PHE A 243 9.05 -13.48 -14.24
N TYR A 244 9.57 -13.89 -15.38
CA TYR A 244 10.95 -14.28 -15.58
C TYR A 244 11.62 -13.19 -16.40
N LEU A 245 12.77 -12.69 -15.94
CA LEU A 245 13.48 -11.62 -16.60
C LEU A 245 14.98 -11.89 -16.69
N GLU A 246 15.58 -11.34 -17.73
CA GLU A 246 17.02 -11.32 -17.94
C GLU A 246 17.49 -9.89 -18.25
N LYS A 247 18.73 -9.59 -17.87
CA LYS A 247 19.35 -8.30 -18.19
C LYS A 247 20.04 -8.39 -19.56
N MET A 248 19.42 -7.78 -20.58
CA MET A 248 19.91 -7.76 -21.95
C MET A 248 20.25 -6.33 -22.37
N ASN A 249 21.47 -6.09 -22.84
CA ASN A 249 21.93 -4.76 -23.27
C ASN A 249 21.67 -3.65 -22.24
N GLY A 250 21.88 -3.96 -20.95
CA GLY A 250 21.68 -3.02 -19.84
C GLY A 250 20.22 -2.78 -19.43
N LYS A 251 19.24 -3.45 -20.05
CA LYS A 251 17.81 -3.35 -19.71
C LYS A 251 17.27 -4.70 -19.27
N TYR A 252 16.35 -4.72 -18.33
CA TYR A 252 15.61 -5.94 -18.00
C TYR A 252 14.54 -6.21 -19.05
N LYS A 253 14.47 -7.46 -19.49
CA LYS A 253 13.53 -7.95 -20.48
C LYS A 253 12.81 -9.15 -19.93
N ILE A 254 11.49 -9.20 -20.15
CA ILE A 254 10.67 -10.34 -19.74
C ILE A 254 10.90 -11.47 -20.74
N THR A 255 11.36 -12.61 -20.24
CA THR A 255 11.62 -13.82 -21.02
C THR A 255 10.46 -14.80 -20.96
N MET A 256 9.65 -14.75 -19.90
CA MET A 256 8.47 -15.59 -19.75
C MET A 256 7.50 -14.99 -18.72
N VAL A 257 6.22 -15.32 -18.86
CA VAL A 257 5.18 -15.08 -17.86
C VAL A 257 4.42 -16.39 -17.67
N GLU A 258 4.25 -16.80 -16.41
CA GLU A 258 3.43 -17.96 -16.05
C GLU A 258 2.29 -17.52 -15.13
N ASN A 259 1.11 -18.08 -15.34
CA ASN A 259 -0.03 -17.88 -14.45
C ASN A 259 -0.05 -19.04 -13.45
N ASP A 260 0.04 -18.73 -12.17
CA ASP A 260 -0.23 -19.71 -11.11
C ASP A 260 -1.76 -19.74 -10.92
N VAL A 261 -2.38 -20.87 -11.28
CA VAL A 261 -3.85 -21.07 -11.26
C VAL A 261 -4.27 -21.62 -9.91
#